data_AF-A0A2N3I9F4-F1
#
_entry.id   AF-A0A2N3I9F4-F1
#
_cell.length_a   1.000
_cell.length_b   1.000
_cell.length_c   1.000
_cell.angle_alpha   90.00
_cell.angle_beta   90.00
_cell.angle_gamma   90.00
#
_symmetry.space_group_name_H-M   'P 1'
#
loop_
_entity.id
_entity.type
_entity.pdbx_description
1 polymer ?
#
loop_
_entity_poly.entity_id
_entity_poly.type
_entity_poly.pdbx_seq_one_letter_code
_entity_poly.pdbx_strand_id
1 'polypeptide(L)'
;MRLPISCIALIMALLACNRQKENASNELVPESSNGWEYADSVRNEIQSAKIPTDTLRLIDFGSKDDSQRIQKAIDHVYELGGGTILIPPGIHYTGPIVLKSKINLYLEEGAELKFIAKPEIYPLAYNWFNGIPCMNYSSMIYAKDASDIQISGKGIIDGQGNDPVWKSMKFHERKDWELLKKLENTNVKPINRKFGNGHSIRPDLITFLECSRINISGVSIKNAPFWVIHPILCKHVTIKKCLISSHGYDQIGIGLESSENILVDSTKFQFIDDGVKILSGRVKIPNNRASKNIVIQNSVFENVLYSAVIISSQTQAGANHIFLSDLKIDTSETALRIFANAGLKGKLHEIFLKNIQADQITGSFLLSNINNSSNLSDSSPLLYNIHLDKINAENCGRAFLLNGHSKNLIYNVNVRDSKFSTFKGSFVKNLQNMSFSNVQENEENYSGTNTVGNIQIPKINLEHNEDDILNSNNIKFNDLPKSVKNTLAANYPQIPVNNIDQMITQSNIIYNINLKLESSKELRLLVLTNGKIMRSESDITFGELPKAVISALETYLKITPAPLMINEIKKIAFQDFAYFEIKGEYNQKLFAVGINNNGDIIEEKQKIITTYFSPAKSK
;
A
#
# COMPACT_ATOMS: atom_id res chain seq x y z
N MET A 1 54.11 29.78 -27.37
CA MET A 1 53.76 29.18 -26.05
C MET A 1 52.88 27.96 -26.30
N ARG A 2 53.45 26.76 -26.23
CA ARG A 2 52.72 25.49 -26.45
C ARG A 2 52.12 25.05 -25.11
N LEU A 3 50.80 25.10 -24.96
CA LEU A 3 50.12 24.45 -23.83
C LEU A 3 50.34 22.93 -23.92
N PRO A 4 50.61 22.24 -22.79
CA PRO A 4 50.84 20.81 -22.80
C PRO A 4 49.56 20.06 -23.18
N ILE A 5 49.74 18.97 -23.94
CA ILE A 5 48.66 18.11 -24.48
C ILE A 5 47.72 17.59 -23.36
N SER A 6 48.21 17.53 -22.12
CA SER A 6 47.42 17.18 -20.93
C SER A 6 46.34 18.20 -20.56
N CYS A 7 46.53 19.49 -20.84
CA CYS A 7 45.53 20.53 -20.56
C CYS A 7 44.38 20.51 -21.58
N ILE A 8 44.64 20.15 -22.83
CA ILE A 8 43.61 20.05 -23.89
C ILE A 8 42.70 18.85 -23.64
N ALA A 9 43.25 17.72 -23.17
CA ALA A 9 42.47 16.54 -22.81
C ALA A 9 41.54 16.81 -21.59
N LEU A 10 41.98 17.59 -20.61
CA LEU A 10 41.18 17.93 -19.43
C LEU A 10 40.03 18.90 -19.76
N ILE A 11 40.27 19.87 -20.65
CA ILE A 11 39.24 20.83 -21.11
C ILE A 11 38.20 20.13 -22.00
N MET A 12 38.62 19.19 -22.87
CA MET A 12 37.70 18.38 -23.68
C MET A 12 36.85 17.44 -22.82
N ALA A 13 37.41 16.87 -21.74
CA ALA A 13 36.66 16.04 -20.80
C ALA A 13 35.64 16.86 -19.98
N LEU A 14 35.99 18.09 -19.57
CA LEU A 14 35.06 19.01 -18.87
C LEU A 14 33.93 19.52 -19.77
N LEU A 15 34.20 19.79 -21.05
CA LEU A 15 33.19 20.18 -22.04
C LEU A 15 32.27 19.01 -22.42
N ALA A 16 32.80 17.77 -22.50
CA ALA A 16 32.00 16.57 -22.73
C ALA A 16 31.10 16.22 -21.52
N CYS A 17 31.60 16.44 -20.30
CA CYS A 17 30.84 16.22 -19.06
C CYS A 17 29.74 17.29 -18.85
N ASN A 18 30.00 18.54 -19.26
CA ASN A 18 28.96 19.59 -19.29
C ASN A 18 27.92 19.36 -20.40
N ARG A 19 28.32 18.89 -21.60
CA ARG A 19 27.36 18.49 -22.65
C ARG A 19 26.51 17.28 -22.26
N GLN A 20 27.05 16.32 -21.50
CA GLN A 20 26.25 15.21 -20.95
C GLN A 20 25.29 15.65 -19.83
N LYS A 21 25.63 16.69 -19.06
CA LYS A 21 24.72 17.27 -18.06
C LYS A 21 23.62 18.14 -18.67
N GLU A 22 23.90 18.89 -19.73
CA GLU A 22 22.88 19.68 -20.45
C GLU A 22 21.97 18.80 -21.33
N ASN A 23 22.47 17.69 -21.88
CA ASN A 23 21.64 16.74 -22.62
C ASN A 23 20.76 15.85 -21.72
N ALA A 24 21.08 15.71 -20.43
CA ALA A 24 20.24 14.98 -19.48
C ALA A 24 19.00 15.78 -19.03
N SER A 25 18.98 17.10 -19.27
CA SER A 25 17.86 17.98 -18.91
C SER A 25 16.97 18.37 -20.09
N ASN A 26 17.33 17.98 -21.32
CA ASN A 26 16.64 18.38 -22.56
C ASN A 26 16.26 17.20 -23.47
N GLU A 27 16.25 15.96 -22.98
CA GLU A 27 15.38 14.96 -23.60
C GLU A 27 13.94 15.34 -23.30
N LEU A 28 13.39 16.16 -24.21
CA LEU A 28 11.96 16.38 -24.38
C LEU A 28 11.29 15.01 -24.29
N VAL A 29 10.58 14.78 -23.18
CA VAL A 29 9.64 13.69 -23.02
C VAL A 29 8.74 13.75 -24.26
N PRO A 30 8.76 12.74 -25.14
CA PRO A 30 7.83 12.70 -26.25
C PRO A 30 6.44 12.85 -25.63
N GLU A 31 5.66 13.84 -26.06
CA GLU A 31 4.22 13.82 -25.84
C GLU A 31 3.75 12.49 -26.41
N SER A 32 3.49 11.53 -25.51
CA SER A 32 3.02 10.24 -25.92
C SER A 32 1.70 10.48 -26.64
N SER A 33 1.61 9.95 -27.86
CA SER A 33 0.35 9.36 -28.30
C SER A 33 -0.31 8.72 -27.08
N ASN A 34 -1.47 9.26 -26.71
CA ASN A 34 -2.20 9.11 -25.47
C ASN A 34 -1.93 7.76 -24.76
N GLY A 35 -1.40 7.74 -23.52
CA GLY A 35 -1.07 6.48 -22.81
C GLY A 35 -2.20 5.44 -22.77
N TRP A 36 -3.46 5.86 -22.94
CA TRP A 36 -4.62 4.99 -23.13
C TRP A 36 -4.63 4.19 -24.45
N GLU A 37 -4.05 4.70 -25.55
CA GLU A 37 -3.82 3.92 -26.79
C GLU A 37 -2.83 2.78 -26.56
N TYR A 38 -1.81 3.01 -25.72
CA TYR A 38 -0.92 1.94 -25.28
C TYR A 38 -1.67 0.93 -24.40
N ALA A 39 -2.57 1.38 -23.53
CA ALA A 39 -3.43 0.46 -22.76
C ALA A 39 -4.29 -0.43 -23.69
N ASP A 40 -4.85 0.13 -24.77
CA ASP A 40 -5.57 -0.64 -25.79
C ASP A 40 -4.66 -1.66 -26.50
N SER A 41 -3.43 -1.26 -26.81
CA SER A 41 -2.43 -2.16 -27.39
C SER A 41 -2.09 -3.31 -26.43
N VAL A 42 -1.89 -3.02 -25.14
CA VAL A 42 -1.70 -4.04 -24.09
C VAL A 42 -2.87 -5.01 -24.06
N ARG A 43 -4.12 -4.52 -24.06
CA ARG A 43 -5.32 -5.39 -24.09
C ARG A 43 -5.31 -6.33 -25.30
N ASN A 44 -4.95 -5.82 -26.48
CA ASN A 44 -4.90 -6.61 -27.71
C ASN A 44 -3.75 -7.64 -27.72
N GLU A 45 -2.64 -7.36 -27.02
CA GLU A 45 -1.51 -8.28 -26.88
C GLU A 45 -1.74 -9.40 -25.85
N ILE A 46 -2.73 -9.26 -24.96
CA ILE A 46 -3.03 -10.29 -23.96
C ILE A 46 -3.60 -11.54 -24.65
N GLN A 47 -2.82 -12.62 -24.62
CA GLN A 47 -3.23 -13.91 -25.17
C GLN A 47 -4.05 -14.69 -24.14
N SER A 48 -5.22 -15.17 -24.56
CA SER A 48 -6.03 -16.08 -23.73
C SER A 48 -5.51 -17.52 -23.78
N ALA A 49 -5.78 -18.27 -22.71
CA ALA A 49 -5.55 -19.70 -22.61
C ALA A 49 -6.31 -20.46 -23.71
N LYS A 50 -5.61 -21.41 -24.33
CA LYS A 50 -6.17 -22.30 -25.35
C LYS A 50 -6.42 -23.68 -24.75
N ILE A 51 -7.65 -23.93 -24.34
CA ILE A 51 -8.06 -25.21 -23.74
C ILE A 51 -8.75 -26.09 -24.80
N PRO A 52 -8.38 -27.37 -24.92
CA PRO A 52 -9.15 -28.34 -25.71
C PRO A 52 -10.61 -28.42 -25.27
N THR A 53 -11.52 -28.70 -26.20
CA THR A 53 -12.98 -28.67 -25.94
C THR A 53 -13.50 -29.87 -25.14
N ASP A 54 -12.68 -30.92 -24.98
CA ASP A 54 -13.06 -32.11 -24.24
C ASP A 54 -13.35 -31.77 -22.78
N THR A 55 -14.49 -32.27 -22.29
CA THR A 55 -14.94 -32.03 -20.92
C THR A 55 -15.15 -33.37 -20.24
N LEU A 56 -14.47 -33.59 -19.11
CA LEU A 56 -14.67 -34.74 -18.23
C LEU A 56 -15.27 -34.27 -16.90
N ARG A 57 -16.26 -35.01 -16.38
CA ARG A 57 -16.89 -34.66 -15.11
C ARG A 57 -16.12 -35.30 -13.98
N LEU A 58 -15.99 -34.60 -12.86
CA LEU A 58 -15.28 -35.12 -11.69
C LEU A 58 -15.84 -36.47 -11.21
N ILE A 59 -17.16 -36.68 -11.32
CA ILE A 59 -17.84 -37.92 -10.93
C ILE A 59 -17.37 -39.16 -11.70
N ASP A 60 -16.79 -38.98 -12.88
CA ASP A 60 -16.29 -40.07 -13.70
C ASP A 60 -14.94 -40.62 -13.16
N PHE A 61 -14.35 -39.97 -12.16
CA PHE A 61 -13.10 -40.38 -11.51
C PHE A 61 -13.36 -41.02 -10.14
N GLY A 62 -13.00 -42.30 -10.00
CA GLY A 62 -13.21 -43.07 -8.77
C GLY A 62 -12.30 -42.65 -7.61
N SER A 63 -12.89 -42.19 -6.51
CA SER A 63 -12.29 -41.99 -5.17
C SER A 63 -13.37 -41.58 -4.17
N LYS A 64 -13.23 -41.84 -2.86
CA LYS A 64 -14.06 -41.18 -1.82
C LYS A 64 -13.44 -39.87 -1.30
N ASP A 65 -12.14 -39.70 -1.55
CA ASP A 65 -11.36 -38.50 -1.22
C ASP A 65 -11.32 -37.60 -2.45
N ASP A 66 -11.96 -36.42 -2.37
CA ASP A 66 -12.04 -35.48 -3.48
C ASP A 66 -10.65 -34.93 -3.86
N SER A 67 -9.71 -34.85 -2.93
CA SER A 67 -8.33 -34.41 -3.23
C SER A 67 -7.69 -35.33 -4.26
N GLN A 68 -7.76 -36.65 -4.02
CA GLN A 68 -7.26 -37.64 -4.96
C GLN A 68 -8.07 -37.69 -6.25
N ARG A 69 -9.39 -37.50 -6.14
CA ARG A 69 -10.29 -37.49 -7.29
C ARG A 69 -9.94 -36.38 -8.27
N ILE A 70 -9.81 -35.16 -7.75
CA ILE A 70 -9.50 -33.96 -8.54
C ILE A 70 -8.12 -34.08 -9.15
N GLN A 71 -7.10 -34.50 -8.38
CA GLN A 71 -5.75 -34.62 -8.93
C GLN A 71 -5.66 -35.69 -10.03
N LYS A 72 -6.32 -36.85 -9.85
CA LYS A 72 -6.42 -37.89 -10.90
C LYS A 72 -7.09 -37.38 -12.16
N ALA A 73 -8.16 -36.59 -12.02
CA ALA A 73 -8.84 -35.98 -13.16
C ALA A 73 -7.92 -35.03 -13.93
N ILE A 74 -7.15 -34.20 -13.21
CA ILE A 74 -6.16 -33.29 -13.80
C ILE A 74 -5.08 -34.06 -14.54
N ASP A 75 -4.50 -35.08 -13.90
CA ASP A 75 -3.43 -35.88 -14.48
C ASP A 75 -3.91 -36.59 -15.75
N HIS A 76 -5.10 -37.19 -15.71
CA HIS A 76 -5.69 -37.88 -16.85
C HIS A 76 -6.01 -36.93 -18.02
N VAL A 77 -6.67 -35.80 -17.76
CA VAL A 77 -6.99 -34.81 -18.81
C VAL A 77 -5.71 -34.24 -19.42
N TYR A 78 -4.68 -34.02 -18.61
CA TYR A 78 -3.38 -33.57 -19.11
C TYR A 78 -2.72 -34.61 -20.03
N GLU A 79 -2.76 -35.89 -19.68
CA GLU A 79 -2.24 -36.98 -20.52
C GLU A 79 -2.97 -37.09 -21.87
N LEU A 80 -4.25 -36.72 -21.92
CA LEU A 80 -5.04 -36.64 -23.15
C LEU A 80 -4.78 -35.37 -23.98
N GLY A 81 -3.88 -34.48 -23.52
CA GLY A 81 -3.50 -33.26 -24.23
C GLY A 81 -4.17 -31.99 -23.73
N GLY A 82 -4.94 -32.06 -22.65
CA GLY A 82 -5.66 -30.96 -22.02
C GLY A 82 -7.17 -31.05 -22.20
N GLY A 83 -7.90 -30.18 -21.51
CA GLY A 83 -9.35 -30.16 -21.52
C GLY A 83 -9.94 -29.51 -20.27
N THR A 84 -11.24 -29.66 -20.12
CA THR A 84 -12.02 -29.13 -19.00
C THR A 84 -12.38 -30.24 -18.01
N ILE A 85 -12.19 -29.94 -16.73
CA ILE A 85 -12.61 -30.77 -15.61
C ILE A 85 -13.76 -30.04 -14.93
N LEU A 86 -14.94 -30.63 -15.00
CA LEU A 86 -16.17 -30.07 -14.44
C LEU A 86 -16.35 -30.56 -13.00
N ILE A 87 -16.36 -29.61 -12.06
CA ILE A 87 -16.66 -29.80 -10.65
C ILE A 87 -18.16 -29.55 -10.44
N PRO A 88 -18.96 -30.59 -10.13
CA PRO A 88 -20.41 -30.47 -10.06
C PRO A 88 -20.87 -29.76 -8.78
N PRO A 89 -22.16 -29.37 -8.68
CA PRO A 89 -22.72 -28.80 -7.45
C PRO A 89 -22.49 -29.68 -6.22
N GLY A 90 -22.26 -29.04 -5.07
CA GLY A 90 -21.92 -29.70 -3.82
C GLY A 90 -20.63 -29.16 -3.19
N ILE A 91 -20.39 -29.52 -1.93
CA ILE A 91 -19.17 -29.18 -1.21
C ILE A 91 -18.15 -30.30 -1.42
N HIS A 92 -17.01 -29.96 -2.02
CA HIS A 92 -15.90 -30.88 -2.29
C HIS A 92 -14.72 -30.51 -1.38
N TYR A 93 -14.44 -31.36 -0.39
CA TYR A 93 -13.35 -31.13 0.56
C TYR A 93 -12.03 -31.63 -0.01
N THR A 94 -11.09 -30.73 -0.23
CA THR A 94 -9.84 -31.07 -0.92
C THR A 94 -8.60 -30.56 -0.18
N GLY A 95 -7.51 -31.33 -0.28
CA GLY A 95 -6.15 -30.82 -0.08
C GLY A 95 -5.68 -29.98 -1.27
N PRO A 96 -4.35 -29.78 -1.42
CA PRO A 96 -3.80 -28.96 -2.51
C PRO A 96 -4.08 -29.57 -3.88
N ILE A 97 -4.30 -28.70 -4.86
CA ILE A 97 -4.51 -29.03 -6.27
C ILE A 97 -3.32 -28.49 -7.07
N VAL A 98 -2.68 -29.34 -7.86
CA VAL A 98 -1.62 -28.94 -8.79
C VAL A 98 -2.16 -28.94 -10.21
N LEU A 99 -2.34 -27.75 -10.77
CA LEU A 99 -2.77 -27.57 -12.16
C LEU A 99 -1.61 -27.81 -13.14
N LYS A 100 -1.95 -28.28 -14.34
CA LYS A 100 -1.03 -28.49 -15.46
C LYS A 100 -1.42 -27.64 -16.66
N SER A 101 -0.57 -27.63 -17.69
CA SER A 101 -0.86 -26.91 -18.93
C SER A 101 -2.13 -27.42 -19.61
N LYS A 102 -2.86 -26.53 -20.29
CA LYS A 102 -4.08 -26.83 -21.05
C LYS A 102 -5.23 -27.39 -20.22
N ILE A 103 -5.29 -27.04 -18.93
CA ILE A 103 -6.36 -27.47 -18.02
C ILE A 103 -7.30 -26.31 -17.74
N ASN A 104 -8.60 -26.57 -17.87
CA ASN A 104 -9.65 -25.74 -17.28
C ASN A 104 -10.29 -26.46 -16.08
N LEU A 105 -10.15 -25.88 -14.88
CA LEU A 105 -10.91 -26.30 -13.71
C LEU A 105 -12.22 -25.49 -13.69
N TYR A 106 -13.30 -26.10 -14.15
CA TYR A 106 -14.62 -25.47 -14.26
C TYR A 106 -15.51 -25.81 -13.06
N LEU A 107 -15.87 -24.82 -12.25
CA LEU A 107 -16.74 -24.97 -11.09
C LEU A 107 -18.17 -24.57 -11.46
N GLU A 108 -19.08 -25.54 -11.48
CA GLU A 108 -20.50 -25.27 -11.73
C GLU A 108 -21.12 -24.37 -10.66
N GLU A 109 -22.23 -23.73 -11.02
CA GLU A 109 -23.04 -22.98 -10.07
C GLU A 109 -23.51 -23.92 -8.94
N GLY A 110 -23.24 -23.54 -7.69
CA GLY A 110 -23.50 -24.40 -6.52
C GLY A 110 -22.37 -25.38 -6.16
N ALA A 111 -21.27 -25.43 -6.92
CA ALA A 111 -20.05 -26.13 -6.51
C ALA A 111 -19.26 -25.29 -5.51
N GLU A 112 -18.75 -25.89 -4.43
CA GLU A 112 -17.79 -25.28 -3.50
C GLU A 112 -16.56 -26.19 -3.36
N LEU A 113 -15.41 -25.73 -3.87
CA LEU A 113 -14.11 -26.33 -3.55
C LEU A 113 -13.66 -25.78 -2.19
N LYS A 114 -13.73 -26.61 -1.14
CA LYS A 114 -13.43 -26.23 0.23
C LYS A 114 -12.10 -26.84 0.68
N PHE A 115 -11.07 -26.02 0.80
CA PHE A 115 -9.73 -26.49 1.13
C PHE A 115 -9.58 -26.85 2.60
N ILE A 116 -9.10 -28.06 2.89
CA ILE A 116 -8.97 -28.56 4.26
C ILE A 116 -7.90 -27.75 5.01
N ALA A 117 -8.26 -27.17 6.16
CA ALA A 117 -7.37 -26.37 7.01
C ALA A 117 -6.42 -27.24 7.85
N LYS A 118 -5.55 -28.00 7.18
CA LYS A 118 -4.60 -28.93 7.81
C LYS A 118 -3.22 -28.80 7.17
N PRO A 119 -2.29 -27.98 7.71
CA PRO A 119 -0.99 -27.69 7.08
C PRO A 119 -0.21 -28.94 6.65
N GLU A 120 -0.31 -30.04 7.40
CA GLU A 120 0.47 -31.26 7.15
C GLU A 120 0.11 -31.97 5.85
N ILE A 121 -1.04 -31.67 5.22
CA ILE A 121 -1.42 -32.24 3.91
C ILE A 121 -0.88 -31.43 2.73
N TYR A 122 -0.34 -30.22 2.99
CA TYR A 122 0.21 -29.35 1.96
C TYR A 122 1.72 -29.66 1.83
N PRO A 123 2.16 -30.31 0.73
CA PRO A 123 3.55 -30.68 0.57
C PRO A 123 4.42 -29.43 0.40
N LEU A 124 5.73 -29.59 0.58
CA LEU A 124 6.67 -28.50 0.36
C LEU A 124 6.74 -28.14 -1.14
N ALA A 125 6.47 -26.88 -1.48
CA ALA A 125 6.54 -26.33 -2.83
C ALA A 125 7.43 -25.08 -2.86
N TYR A 126 7.95 -24.77 -4.05
CA TYR A 126 8.71 -23.54 -4.29
C TYR A 126 7.72 -22.38 -4.41
N ASN A 127 7.81 -21.41 -3.50
CA ASN A 127 6.90 -20.28 -3.42
C ASN A 127 7.66 -19.00 -3.05
N TRP A 128 6.99 -17.85 -3.15
CA TRP A 128 7.54 -16.58 -2.68
C TRP A 128 6.70 -16.09 -1.51
N PHE A 129 7.34 -15.84 -0.37
CA PHE A 129 6.67 -15.27 0.79
C PHE A 129 7.12 -13.82 0.97
N ASN A 130 6.19 -12.87 0.84
CA ASN A 130 6.46 -11.43 0.92
C ASN A 130 7.62 -10.97 0.00
N GLY A 131 7.66 -11.53 -1.22
CA GLY A 131 8.67 -11.22 -2.24
C GLY A 131 10.05 -11.87 -2.04
N ILE A 132 10.17 -12.86 -1.13
CA ILE A 132 11.39 -13.65 -0.93
C ILE A 132 11.13 -15.11 -1.34
N PRO A 133 11.85 -15.66 -2.34
CA PRO A 133 11.71 -17.06 -2.73
C PRO A 133 12.18 -18.03 -1.66
N CYS A 134 11.38 -19.06 -1.37
CA CYS A 134 11.67 -20.12 -0.41
C CYS A 134 10.92 -21.42 -0.74
N MET A 135 11.18 -22.48 0.03
CA MET A 135 10.37 -23.69 0.03
C MET A 135 9.42 -23.64 1.23
N ASN A 136 8.11 -23.65 1.00
CA ASN A 136 7.08 -23.61 2.05
C ASN A 136 5.93 -24.56 1.72
N TYR A 137 4.88 -24.64 2.54
CA TYR A 137 3.64 -25.33 2.18
C TYR A 137 3.17 -24.92 0.77
N SER A 138 2.72 -25.89 -0.02
CA SER A 138 2.07 -25.67 -1.30
C SER A 138 0.90 -24.73 -1.12
N SER A 139 0.71 -23.85 -2.10
CA SER A 139 -0.53 -23.12 -2.25
C SER A 139 -1.68 -24.11 -2.48
N MET A 140 -2.89 -23.70 -2.09
CA MET A 140 -4.08 -24.54 -2.21
C MET A 140 -4.38 -24.91 -3.66
N ILE A 141 -4.27 -23.96 -4.59
CA ILE A 141 -4.17 -24.20 -6.02
C ILE A 141 -2.79 -23.71 -6.48
N TYR A 142 -2.03 -24.59 -7.13
CA TYR A 142 -0.66 -24.30 -7.52
C TYR A 142 -0.40 -24.71 -8.98
N ALA A 143 0.32 -23.88 -9.72
CA ALA A 143 0.91 -24.24 -11.00
C ALA A 143 2.29 -23.61 -11.15
N LYS A 144 3.22 -24.37 -11.73
CA LYS A 144 4.56 -23.92 -12.05
C LYS A 144 4.93 -24.29 -13.47
N ASP A 145 5.52 -23.36 -14.21
CA ASP A 145 6.07 -23.62 -15.56
C ASP A 145 5.03 -24.25 -16.50
N ALA A 146 3.81 -23.73 -16.44
CA ALA A 146 2.65 -24.24 -17.16
C ALA A 146 2.02 -23.14 -18.02
N SER A 147 1.31 -23.54 -19.06
CA SER A 147 0.64 -22.59 -19.96
C SER A 147 -0.75 -23.03 -20.36
N ASP A 148 -1.59 -22.07 -20.74
CA ASP A 148 -3.00 -22.31 -21.08
C ASP A 148 -3.76 -22.88 -19.88
N ILE A 149 -3.93 -22.08 -18.83
CA ILE A 149 -4.64 -22.52 -17.62
C ILE A 149 -5.92 -21.71 -17.48
N GLN A 150 -7.03 -22.39 -17.17
CA GLN A 150 -8.28 -21.75 -16.82
C GLN A 150 -8.81 -22.22 -15.47
N ILE A 151 -9.34 -21.27 -14.69
CA ILE A 151 -10.24 -21.53 -13.56
C ILE A 151 -11.51 -20.77 -13.86
N SER A 152 -12.61 -21.47 -14.12
CA SER A 152 -13.81 -20.84 -14.66
C SER A 152 -15.10 -21.37 -14.03
N GLY A 153 -16.22 -20.72 -14.32
CA GLY A 153 -17.54 -21.12 -13.85
C GLY A 153 -18.13 -20.14 -12.84
N LYS A 154 -19.07 -20.59 -12.02
CA LYS A 154 -19.79 -19.76 -11.03
C LYS A 154 -19.73 -20.33 -9.61
N GLY A 155 -18.97 -21.41 -9.41
CA GLY A 155 -18.79 -21.98 -8.09
C GLY A 155 -17.87 -21.15 -7.19
N ILE A 156 -17.64 -21.69 -6.00
CA ILE A 156 -16.93 -21.06 -4.90
C ILE A 156 -15.61 -21.79 -4.67
N ILE A 157 -14.55 -21.03 -4.44
CA ILE A 157 -13.26 -21.49 -3.93
C ILE A 157 -13.13 -20.94 -2.50
N ASP A 158 -13.10 -21.82 -1.50
CA ASP A 158 -13.02 -21.46 -0.08
C ASP A 158 -11.72 -21.99 0.54
N GLY A 159 -10.79 -21.09 0.86
CA GLY A 159 -9.52 -21.44 1.49
C GLY A 159 -9.60 -21.72 3.00
N GLN A 160 -10.76 -21.51 3.63
CA GLN A 160 -10.96 -21.64 5.08
C GLN A 160 -9.94 -20.85 5.94
N GLY A 161 -9.40 -19.75 5.45
CA GLY A 161 -8.36 -18.92 6.10
C GLY A 161 -8.72 -18.35 7.48
N ASN A 162 -10.01 -18.39 7.85
CA ASN A 162 -10.49 -18.02 9.18
C ASN A 162 -10.42 -19.17 10.21
N ASP A 163 -10.03 -20.36 9.79
CA ASP A 163 -9.80 -21.51 10.66
C ASP A 163 -8.75 -21.18 11.74
N PRO A 164 -8.94 -21.65 13.00
CA PRO A 164 -7.99 -21.44 14.08
C PRO A 164 -6.54 -21.84 13.76
N VAL A 165 -6.33 -22.83 12.89
CA VAL A 165 -4.99 -23.29 12.52
C VAL A 165 -4.22 -22.20 11.76
N TRP A 166 -4.84 -21.59 10.74
CA TRP A 166 -4.20 -20.50 9.98
C TRP A 166 -3.98 -19.26 10.84
N LYS A 167 -4.95 -18.94 11.72
CA LYS A 167 -4.79 -17.85 12.70
C LYS A 167 -3.62 -18.11 13.64
N SER A 168 -3.50 -19.33 14.17
CA SER A 168 -2.37 -19.73 15.01
C SER A 168 -1.04 -19.56 14.28
N MET A 169 -0.95 -19.99 13.02
CA MET A 169 0.26 -19.77 12.21
C MET A 169 0.59 -18.28 12.09
N LYS A 170 -0.39 -17.41 11.81
CA LYS A 170 -0.14 -15.96 11.77
C LYS A 170 0.49 -15.44 13.07
N PHE A 171 -0.01 -15.87 14.22
CA PHE A 171 0.50 -15.41 15.53
C PHE A 171 1.94 -15.88 15.82
N HIS A 172 2.40 -16.96 15.18
CA HIS A 172 3.74 -17.53 15.35
C HIS A 172 4.68 -17.25 14.15
N GLU A 173 4.20 -16.60 13.10
CA GLU A 173 4.90 -16.31 11.83
C GLU A 173 6.18 -15.48 12.01
N ARG A 174 6.22 -14.60 13.03
CA ARG A 174 7.29 -13.60 13.21
C ARG A 174 8.70 -14.22 13.21
N LYS A 175 8.88 -15.33 13.91
CA LYS A 175 10.19 -16.02 14.00
C LYS A 175 10.66 -16.48 12.63
N ASP A 176 9.76 -17.08 11.85
CA ASP A 176 10.08 -17.61 10.52
C ASP A 176 10.27 -16.49 9.51
N TRP A 177 9.49 -15.41 9.61
CA TRP A 177 9.67 -14.21 8.81
C TRP A 177 11.04 -13.56 9.05
N GLU A 178 11.46 -13.44 10.31
CA GLU A 178 12.78 -12.90 10.64
C GLU A 178 13.91 -13.80 10.13
N LEU A 179 13.74 -15.12 10.16
CA LEU A 179 14.68 -16.06 9.57
C LEU A 179 14.76 -15.91 8.04
N LEU A 180 13.63 -15.84 7.34
CA LEU A 180 13.60 -15.69 5.89
C LEU A 180 14.26 -14.39 5.43
N LYS A 181 14.00 -13.27 6.12
CA LYS A 181 14.68 -11.99 5.87
C LYS A 181 16.20 -12.08 6.04
N LYS A 182 16.69 -12.82 7.05
CA LYS A 182 18.14 -13.03 7.23
C LYS A 182 18.75 -13.79 6.05
N LEU A 183 18.02 -14.75 5.48
CA LEU A 183 18.47 -15.55 4.34
C LEU A 183 18.41 -14.79 3.01
N GLU A 184 17.60 -13.74 2.92
CA GLU A 184 17.36 -12.93 1.73
C GLU A 184 18.64 -12.50 1.01
N ASN A 185 19.58 -11.91 1.76
CA ASN A 185 20.83 -11.33 1.27
C ASN A 185 22.04 -12.28 1.41
N THR A 186 21.79 -13.59 1.46
CA THR A 186 22.84 -14.62 1.56
C THR A 186 22.95 -15.42 0.26
N ASN A 187 24.03 -16.18 0.11
CA ASN A 187 24.22 -17.12 -1.00
C ASN A 187 23.38 -18.42 -0.85
N VAL A 188 22.53 -18.52 0.17
CA VAL A 188 21.64 -19.68 0.35
C VAL A 188 20.59 -19.67 -0.76
N LYS A 189 20.69 -20.64 -1.67
CA LYS A 189 19.73 -20.83 -2.78
C LYS A 189 18.31 -21.01 -2.23
N PRO A 190 17.28 -20.46 -2.88
CA PRO A 190 15.88 -20.58 -2.44
C PRO A 190 15.41 -22.01 -2.13
N ILE A 191 15.84 -23.01 -2.91
CA ILE A 191 15.53 -24.44 -2.69
C ILE A 191 16.01 -24.97 -1.33
N ASN A 192 17.01 -24.31 -0.73
CA ASN A 192 17.57 -24.65 0.58
C ASN A 192 16.96 -23.81 1.71
N ARG A 193 16.08 -22.85 1.42
CA ARG A 193 15.36 -22.05 2.42
C ARG A 193 14.05 -22.76 2.77
N LYS A 194 14.16 -23.85 3.53
CA LYS A 194 13.04 -24.77 3.82
C LYS A 194 12.27 -24.35 5.07
N PHE A 195 10.97 -24.18 4.92
CA PHE A 195 9.99 -23.97 5.97
C PHE A 195 9.00 -25.15 5.95
N GLY A 196 7.69 -24.94 5.79
CA GLY A 196 6.71 -26.02 5.84
C GLY A 196 6.53 -26.58 7.26
N ASN A 197 6.39 -27.91 7.40
CA ASN A 197 6.12 -28.56 8.70
C ASN A 197 7.04 -28.06 9.82
N GLY A 198 6.45 -27.63 10.93
CA GLY A 198 7.18 -27.03 12.07
C GLY A 198 7.40 -25.52 11.97
N HIS A 199 7.01 -24.90 10.85
CA HIS A 199 7.04 -23.46 10.63
C HIS A 199 5.62 -22.90 10.42
N SER A 200 5.50 -21.59 10.61
CA SER A 200 4.25 -20.84 10.69
C SER A 200 4.06 -19.87 9.53
N ILE A 201 4.75 -20.09 8.40
CA ILE A 201 4.52 -19.33 7.16
C ILE A 201 3.30 -19.91 6.45
N ARG A 202 2.22 -19.13 6.35
CA ARG A 202 0.96 -19.57 5.71
C ARG A 202 1.13 -19.68 4.18
N PRO A 203 0.46 -20.63 3.52
CA PRO A 203 0.42 -20.72 2.06
C PRO A 203 -0.54 -19.69 1.45
N ASP A 204 -0.39 -19.40 0.16
CA ASP A 204 -1.40 -18.66 -0.62
C ASP A 204 -2.58 -19.57 -0.99
N LEU A 205 -3.72 -18.98 -1.37
CA LEU A 205 -4.85 -19.73 -1.92
C LEU A 205 -4.56 -20.17 -3.36
N ILE A 206 -4.16 -19.25 -4.25
CA ILE A 206 -3.85 -19.58 -5.65
C ILE A 206 -2.50 -18.97 -6.03
N THR A 207 -1.54 -19.81 -6.44
CA THR A 207 -0.24 -19.35 -6.97
C THR A 207 0.01 -19.88 -8.36
N PHE A 208 0.38 -18.98 -9.26
CA PHE A 208 0.93 -19.32 -10.57
C PHE A 208 2.36 -18.83 -10.62
N LEU A 209 3.31 -19.74 -10.86
CA LEU A 209 4.73 -19.42 -10.90
C LEU A 209 5.28 -19.68 -12.29
N GLU A 210 5.86 -18.66 -12.93
CA GLU A 210 6.47 -18.79 -14.27
C GLU A 210 5.47 -19.33 -15.32
N CYS A 211 4.18 -19.04 -15.16
CA CYS A 211 3.13 -19.54 -16.04
C CYS A 211 2.74 -18.53 -17.14
N SER A 212 2.07 -18.99 -18.19
CA SER A 212 1.60 -18.10 -19.27
C SER A 212 0.19 -18.42 -19.78
N ARG A 213 -0.53 -17.40 -20.27
CA ARG A 213 -1.91 -17.53 -20.78
C ARG A 213 -2.83 -18.15 -19.72
N ILE A 214 -3.16 -17.35 -18.71
CA ILE A 214 -3.96 -17.74 -17.55
C ILE A 214 -5.28 -16.97 -17.63
N ASN A 215 -6.42 -17.66 -17.54
CA ASN A 215 -7.73 -17.03 -17.38
C ASN A 215 -8.41 -17.50 -16.09
N ILE A 216 -8.80 -16.57 -15.23
CA ILE A 216 -9.65 -16.83 -14.07
C ILE A 216 -10.96 -16.08 -14.31
N SER A 217 -12.10 -16.77 -14.31
CA SER A 217 -13.35 -16.10 -14.64
C SER A 217 -14.60 -16.63 -13.93
N GLY A 218 -15.47 -15.71 -13.53
CA GLY A 218 -16.80 -16.00 -12.98
C GLY A 218 -16.86 -16.56 -11.56
N VAL A 219 -15.77 -17.18 -11.08
CA VAL A 219 -15.73 -17.82 -9.77
C VAL A 219 -15.75 -16.81 -8.61
N SER A 220 -16.30 -17.26 -7.48
CA SER A 220 -16.17 -16.56 -6.19
C SER A 220 -15.04 -17.17 -5.38
N ILE A 221 -14.10 -16.36 -4.89
CA ILE A 221 -12.92 -16.82 -4.18
C ILE A 221 -12.90 -16.16 -2.80
N LYS A 222 -12.88 -16.96 -1.73
CA LYS A 222 -13.01 -16.48 -0.36
C LYS A 222 -12.09 -17.15 0.64
N ASN A 223 -11.91 -16.47 1.77
CA ASN A 223 -11.21 -16.95 2.96
C ASN A 223 -9.82 -17.53 2.65
N ALA A 224 -8.91 -16.78 2.04
CA ALA A 224 -7.54 -17.27 1.82
C ALA A 224 -6.77 -17.38 3.15
N PRO A 225 -5.89 -18.38 3.36
CA PRO A 225 -4.99 -18.39 4.52
C PRO A 225 -3.98 -17.22 4.52
N PHE A 226 -3.51 -16.81 3.33
CA PHE A 226 -2.64 -15.66 3.10
C PHE A 226 -3.11 -14.88 1.84
N TRP A 227 -2.35 -14.80 0.74
CA TRP A 227 -2.81 -14.07 -0.45
C TRP A 227 -3.80 -14.90 -1.28
N VAL A 228 -4.73 -14.22 -1.96
CA VAL A 228 -5.81 -14.91 -2.68
C VAL A 228 -5.34 -15.39 -4.06
N ILE A 229 -4.86 -14.50 -4.93
CA ILE A 229 -4.31 -14.85 -6.25
C ILE A 229 -2.92 -14.25 -6.40
N HIS A 230 -1.92 -15.08 -6.67
CA HIS A 230 -0.52 -14.67 -6.73
C HIS A 230 0.18 -15.13 -8.03
N PRO A 231 0.06 -14.38 -9.13
CA PRO A 231 0.87 -14.60 -10.33
C PRO A 231 2.28 -14.05 -10.14
N ILE A 232 3.25 -14.97 -10.13
CA ILE A 232 4.68 -14.70 -9.96
C ILE A 232 5.38 -15.01 -11.27
N LEU A 233 6.10 -14.05 -11.84
CA LEU A 233 6.85 -14.20 -13.11
C LEU A 233 5.96 -14.64 -14.30
N CYS A 234 4.66 -14.36 -14.25
CA CYS A 234 3.69 -14.83 -15.25
C CYS A 234 3.57 -13.89 -16.47
N LYS A 235 2.97 -14.39 -17.54
CA LYS A 235 2.66 -13.61 -18.76
C LYS A 235 1.25 -13.85 -19.24
N HIS A 236 0.56 -12.82 -19.74
CA HIS A 236 -0.79 -12.94 -20.29
C HIS A 236 -1.77 -13.52 -19.26
N VAL A 237 -2.13 -12.68 -18.28
CA VAL A 237 -3.02 -13.08 -17.18
C VAL A 237 -4.31 -12.28 -17.30
N THR A 238 -5.45 -12.97 -17.35
CA THR A 238 -6.77 -12.33 -17.34
C THR A 238 -7.57 -12.81 -16.14
N ILE A 239 -8.05 -11.88 -15.31
CA ILE A 239 -8.94 -12.15 -14.18
C ILE A 239 -10.21 -11.34 -14.44
N LYS A 240 -11.34 -12.03 -14.64
CA LYS A 240 -12.55 -11.38 -15.15
C LYS A 240 -13.83 -11.88 -14.52
N LYS A 241 -14.71 -10.95 -14.12
CA LYS A 241 -16.04 -11.29 -13.55
C LYS A 241 -15.94 -12.15 -12.28
N CYS A 242 -14.87 -11.99 -11.49
CA CYS A 242 -14.72 -12.71 -10.24
C CYS A 242 -15.29 -11.89 -9.07
N LEU A 243 -15.71 -12.59 -8.02
CA LEU A 243 -15.85 -12.02 -6.68
C LEU A 243 -14.66 -12.50 -5.85
N ILE A 244 -13.84 -11.59 -5.35
CA ILE A 244 -12.71 -11.92 -4.49
C ILE A 244 -12.97 -11.28 -3.12
N SER A 245 -13.19 -12.10 -2.10
CA SER A 245 -13.73 -11.65 -0.81
C SER A 245 -13.06 -12.36 0.37
N SER A 246 -12.25 -11.65 1.16
CA SER A 246 -11.48 -12.29 2.24
C SER A 246 -11.22 -11.33 3.42
N HIS A 247 -11.48 -11.81 4.64
CA HIS A 247 -11.50 -10.99 5.87
C HIS A 247 -10.64 -11.53 7.03
N GLY A 248 -9.51 -12.12 6.72
CA GLY A 248 -8.49 -12.59 7.67
C GLY A 248 -7.14 -11.88 7.50
N TYR A 249 -6.15 -12.27 8.30
CA TYR A 249 -4.90 -11.51 8.46
C TYR A 249 -4.00 -11.48 7.23
N ASP A 250 -3.45 -10.30 6.88
CA ASP A 250 -2.51 -10.05 5.77
C ASP A 250 -2.94 -10.59 4.40
N GLN A 251 -4.24 -10.52 4.10
CA GLN A 251 -4.80 -11.10 2.89
C GLN A 251 -4.89 -10.07 1.76
N ILE A 252 -4.06 -10.25 0.74
CA ILE A 252 -4.11 -9.44 -0.48
C ILE A 252 -4.98 -10.13 -1.52
N GLY A 253 -5.84 -9.37 -2.20
CA GLY A 253 -6.73 -9.91 -3.23
C GLY A 253 -5.97 -10.44 -4.45
N ILE A 254 -5.18 -9.60 -5.11
CA ILE A 254 -4.33 -10.04 -6.22
C ILE A 254 -2.92 -9.48 -6.01
N GLY A 255 -1.93 -10.36 -5.81
CA GLY A 255 -0.51 -10.02 -5.75
C GLY A 255 0.17 -10.24 -7.11
N LEU A 256 0.32 -9.20 -7.91
CA LEU A 256 0.96 -9.25 -9.24
C LEU A 256 2.47 -9.05 -9.10
N GLU A 257 3.23 -10.15 -9.09
CA GLU A 257 4.67 -10.10 -8.81
C GLU A 257 5.53 -10.43 -10.04
N SER A 258 6.32 -9.44 -10.48
CA SER A 258 7.24 -9.53 -11.65
C SER A 258 6.57 -10.09 -12.91
N SER A 259 5.28 -9.78 -13.11
CA SER A 259 4.42 -10.34 -14.16
C SER A 259 4.07 -9.29 -15.21
N GLU A 260 3.75 -9.72 -16.44
CA GLU A 260 3.47 -8.79 -17.55
C GLU A 260 2.25 -9.16 -18.39
N ASN A 261 1.65 -8.15 -19.01
CA ASN A 261 0.46 -8.25 -19.87
C ASN A 261 -0.72 -8.83 -19.07
N ILE A 262 -1.30 -8.00 -18.22
CA ILE A 262 -2.31 -8.41 -17.23
C ILE A 262 -3.58 -7.59 -17.40
N LEU A 263 -4.72 -8.27 -17.42
CA LEU A 263 -6.05 -7.66 -17.43
C LEU A 263 -6.84 -8.13 -16.21
N VAL A 264 -7.24 -7.18 -15.36
CA VAL A 264 -8.25 -7.38 -14.33
C VAL A 264 -9.48 -6.60 -14.76
N ASP A 265 -10.58 -7.29 -15.04
CA ASP A 265 -11.78 -6.67 -15.64
C ASP A 265 -13.05 -7.12 -14.94
N SER A 266 -13.98 -6.19 -14.72
CA SER A 266 -15.32 -6.52 -14.20
C SER A 266 -15.29 -7.31 -12.88
N THR A 267 -14.29 -7.08 -12.02
CA THR A 267 -14.04 -7.88 -10.81
C THR A 267 -14.44 -7.09 -9.57
N LYS A 268 -15.04 -7.78 -8.59
CA LYS A 268 -15.44 -7.19 -7.31
C LYS A 268 -14.49 -7.65 -6.21
N PHE A 269 -14.02 -6.69 -5.41
CA PHE A 269 -13.09 -6.88 -4.30
C PHE A 269 -13.76 -6.53 -2.97
N GLN A 270 -13.59 -7.38 -1.96
CA GLN A 270 -14.02 -7.15 -0.57
C GLN A 270 -12.94 -7.62 0.40
N PHE A 271 -12.22 -6.71 1.07
CA PHE A 271 -10.97 -7.05 1.77
C PHE A 271 -10.72 -6.26 3.03
N ILE A 272 -10.02 -6.90 3.97
CA ILE A 272 -9.48 -6.17 5.13
C ILE A 272 -8.05 -5.67 4.93
N ASP A 273 -7.44 -5.91 3.76
CA ASP A 273 -6.11 -5.44 3.41
C ASP A 273 -6.11 -4.73 2.03
N ASP A 274 -5.06 -4.88 1.21
CA ASP A 274 -4.98 -4.37 -0.16
C ASP A 274 -5.79 -5.21 -1.17
N GLY A 275 -6.51 -4.54 -2.09
CA GLY A 275 -7.26 -5.18 -3.17
C GLY A 275 -6.37 -5.78 -4.26
N VAL A 276 -5.58 -4.92 -4.93
CA VAL A 276 -4.56 -5.35 -5.91
C VAL A 276 -3.20 -4.76 -5.54
N LYS A 277 -2.20 -5.63 -5.43
CA LYS A 277 -0.82 -5.28 -5.09
C LYS A 277 0.13 -5.61 -6.21
N ILE A 278 0.83 -4.61 -6.71
CA ILE A 278 1.81 -4.70 -7.80
C ILE A 278 3.22 -4.71 -7.20
N LEU A 279 3.94 -5.79 -7.50
CA LEU A 279 5.19 -6.20 -6.86
C LEU A 279 6.22 -6.58 -7.92
N SER A 280 7.50 -6.58 -7.56
CA SER A 280 8.58 -7.01 -8.44
C SER A 280 9.79 -7.52 -7.62
N GLY A 281 9.54 -8.29 -6.56
CA GLY A 281 10.57 -8.87 -5.69
C GLY A 281 11.24 -7.91 -4.71
N ARG A 282 11.77 -8.46 -3.61
CA ARG A 282 12.73 -7.75 -2.73
C ARG A 282 14.18 -8.00 -3.13
N VAL A 283 14.43 -9.20 -3.65
CA VAL A 283 15.75 -9.64 -4.10
C VAL A 283 15.92 -9.40 -5.58
N LYS A 284 17.17 -9.25 -6.01
CA LYS A 284 17.49 -9.34 -7.44
C LYS A 284 17.17 -10.75 -7.93
N ILE A 285 16.22 -10.84 -8.84
CA ILE A 285 15.85 -12.07 -9.53
C ILE A 285 16.57 -12.15 -10.88
N PRO A 286 16.75 -13.35 -11.47
CA PRO A 286 17.23 -13.46 -12.85
C PRO A 286 16.43 -12.55 -13.78
N ASN A 287 17.13 -11.82 -14.65
CA ASN A 287 16.59 -10.82 -15.58
C ASN A 287 15.95 -9.56 -14.94
N ASN A 288 15.96 -9.43 -13.61
CA ASN A 288 15.46 -8.26 -12.87
C ASN A 288 14.13 -7.71 -13.44
N ARG A 289 13.14 -8.61 -13.56
CA ARG A 289 11.90 -8.38 -14.31
C ARG A 289 10.92 -7.50 -13.53
N ALA A 290 10.61 -6.32 -14.07
CA ALA A 290 9.57 -5.43 -13.56
C ALA A 290 8.16 -6.01 -13.78
N SER A 291 7.20 -5.59 -12.94
CA SER A 291 5.78 -5.78 -13.26
C SER A 291 5.32 -4.71 -14.25
N LYS A 292 4.75 -5.10 -15.39
CA LYS A 292 4.42 -4.11 -16.43
C LYS A 292 3.23 -4.47 -17.29
N ASN A 293 2.68 -3.47 -17.98
CA ASN A 293 1.54 -3.64 -18.89
C ASN A 293 0.34 -4.25 -18.13
N ILE A 294 -0.14 -3.53 -17.12
CA ILE A 294 -1.21 -3.98 -16.22
C ILE A 294 -2.41 -3.07 -16.41
N VAL A 295 -3.54 -3.63 -16.79
CA VAL A 295 -4.82 -2.94 -16.97
C VAL A 295 -5.80 -3.47 -15.92
N ILE A 296 -6.31 -2.57 -15.07
CA ILE A 296 -7.36 -2.85 -14.08
C ILE A 296 -8.56 -1.96 -14.43
N GLN A 297 -9.68 -2.58 -14.77
CA GLN A 297 -10.82 -1.84 -15.31
C GLN A 297 -12.20 -2.38 -14.90
N ASN A 298 -13.23 -1.55 -15.02
CA ASN A 298 -14.64 -1.89 -14.79
C ASN A 298 -14.88 -2.59 -13.45
N SER A 299 -14.05 -2.32 -12.45
CA SER A 299 -13.96 -3.12 -11.23
C SER A 299 -14.44 -2.33 -10.02
N VAL A 300 -14.94 -3.05 -9.02
CA VAL A 300 -15.53 -2.47 -7.82
C VAL A 300 -14.70 -2.87 -6.60
N PHE A 301 -14.21 -1.88 -5.86
CA PHE A 301 -13.53 -2.05 -4.58
C PHE A 301 -14.51 -1.69 -3.47
N GLU A 302 -15.14 -2.70 -2.89
CA GLU A 302 -16.18 -2.54 -1.87
C GLU A 302 -15.61 -2.92 -0.50
N ASN A 303 -15.51 -1.94 0.40
CA ASN A 303 -14.93 -2.14 1.74
C ASN A 303 -13.54 -2.76 1.71
N VAL A 304 -12.59 -2.10 1.02
CA VAL A 304 -11.17 -2.52 0.97
C VAL A 304 -10.38 -1.66 1.93
N LEU A 305 -10.05 -2.17 3.12
CA LEU A 305 -9.63 -1.32 4.24
C LEU A 305 -8.36 -0.48 4.00
N TYR A 306 -7.34 -0.99 3.31
CA TYR A 306 -6.08 -0.25 3.09
C TYR A 306 -6.00 0.42 1.71
N SER A 307 -5.72 -0.35 0.66
CA SER A 307 -5.51 0.24 -0.67
C SER A 307 -6.34 -0.51 -1.70
N ALA A 308 -7.16 0.21 -2.48
CA ALA A 308 -7.80 -0.40 -3.65
C ALA A 308 -6.73 -0.97 -4.59
N VAL A 309 -5.76 -0.13 -4.96
CA VAL A 309 -4.55 -0.57 -5.68
C VAL A 309 -3.30 -0.04 -4.98
N ILE A 310 -2.27 -0.86 -4.92
CA ILE A 310 -0.97 -0.48 -4.36
C ILE A 310 0.19 -0.96 -5.23
N ILE A 311 1.19 -0.11 -5.43
CA ILE A 311 2.48 -0.45 -6.01
C ILE A 311 3.47 -0.45 -4.85
N SER A 312 3.63 -1.58 -4.16
CA SER A 312 4.49 -1.69 -2.98
C SER A 312 4.63 -3.12 -2.44
N SER A 313 5.52 -3.38 -1.48
CA SER A 313 6.72 -2.58 -1.13
C SER A 313 7.99 -3.19 -1.70
N GLN A 314 7.83 -4.33 -2.37
CA GLN A 314 8.88 -5.16 -2.92
C GLN A 314 9.04 -4.81 -4.39
N THR A 315 9.60 -3.64 -4.66
CA THR A 315 9.70 -3.06 -6.01
C THR A 315 11.14 -3.06 -6.53
N GLN A 316 11.93 -4.10 -6.24
CA GLN A 316 13.36 -4.13 -6.57
C GLN A 316 13.62 -4.01 -8.08
N ALA A 317 12.81 -4.69 -8.89
CA ALA A 317 12.89 -4.62 -10.35
C ALA A 317 12.07 -3.46 -10.98
N GLY A 318 11.11 -2.89 -10.24
CA GLY A 318 10.28 -1.76 -10.67
C GLY A 318 8.90 -2.18 -11.19
N ALA A 319 8.10 -1.18 -11.56
CA ALA A 319 6.79 -1.36 -12.16
C ALA A 319 6.48 -0.25 -13.18
N ASN A 320 5.87 -0.58 -14.32
CA ASN A 320 5.52 0.44 -15.31
C ASN A 320 4.34 0.11 -16.22
N HIS A 321 3.74 1.13 -16.84
CA HIS A 321 2.56 1.00 -17.71
C HIS A 321 1.40 0.34 -16.94
N ILE A 322 0.94 1.06 -15.92
CA ILE A 322 -0.15 0.65 -15.04
C ILE A 322 -1.36 1.52 -15.35
N PHE A 323 -2.48 0.90 -15.72
CA PHE A 323 -3.68 1.58 -16.19
C PHE A 323 -4.86 1.19 -15.29
N LEU A 324 -5.43 2.17 -14.60
CA LEU A 324 -6.60 2.03 -13.74
C LEU A 324 -7.76 2.81 -14.36
N SER A 325 -8.80 2.14 -14.86
CA SER A 325 -9.92 2.84 -15.50
C SER A 325 -11.30 2.35 -15.08
N ASP A 326 -12.28 3.24 -15.06
CA ASP A 326 -13.69 2.86 -14.86
C ASP A 326 -13.88 2.08 -13.55
N LEU A 327 -13.28 2.62 -12.47
CA LEU A 327 -13.28 2.00 -11.15
C LEU A 327 -14.32 2.66 -10.25
N LYS A 328 -15.05 1.84 -9.49
CA LYS A 328 -15.84 2.30 -8.35
C LYS A 328 -15.16 1.86 -7.05
N ILE A 329 -14.85 2.83 -6.19
CA ILE A 329 -14.28 2.58 -4.86
C ILE A 329 -15.31 3.07 -3.84
N ASP A 330 -15.96 2.15 -3.15
CA ASP A 330 -16.94 2.50 -2.13
C ASP A 330 -16.22 3.07 -0.89
N THR A 331 -15.42 2.24 -0.22
CA THR A 331 -14.64 2.65 0.96
C THR A 331 -13.23 2.07 0.90
N SER A 332 -12.21 2.92 1.08
CA SER A 332 -10.81 2.51 1.27
C SER A 332 -9.97 3.57 2.01
N GLU A 333 -8.82 3.21 2.59
CA GLU A 333 -7.87 4.23 3.10
C GLU A 333 -7.21 4.98 1.92
N THR A 334 -6.89 4.27 0.83
CA THR A 334 -6.29 4.87 -0.37
C THR A 334 -6.85 4.30 -1.66
N ALA A 335 -7.02 5.14 -2.68
CA ALA A 335 -7.40 4.66 -4.02
C ALA A 335 -6.17 4.08 -4.74
N LEU A 336 -5.08 4.84 -4.77
CA LEU A 336 -3.77 4.36 -5.20
C LEU A 336 -2.69 4.70 -4.16
N ARG A 337 -1.98 3.65 -3.71
CA ARG A 337 -0.81 3.77 -2.86
C ARG A 337 0.46 3.40 -3.61
N ILE A 338 1.50 4.21 -3.51
CA ILE A 338 2.83 3.95 -4.07
C ILE A 338 3.84 4.02 -2.94
N PHE A 339 4.50 2.90 -2.67
CA PHE A 339 5.40 2.80 -1.52
C PHE A 339 6.54 1.85 -1.86
N ALA A 340 7.74 2.15 -1.38
CA ALA A 340 8.88 1.25 -1.49
C ALA A 340 9.66 1.20 -0.19
N ASN A 341 10.20 0.02 0.12
CA ASN A 341 11.15 -0.11 1.22
C ASN A 341 12.43 0.67 0.91
N ALA A 342 13.07 1.19 1.96
CA ALA A 342 14.40 1.77 1.88
C ALA A 342 15.39 0.83 1.16
N GLY A 343 16.24 1.39 0.30
CA GLY A 343 17.30 0.66 -0.40
C GLY A 343 16.90 0.02 -1.74
N LEU A 344 15.61 -0.05 -2.08
CA LEU A 344 15.17 -0.57 -3.38
C LEU A 344 15.37 0.47 -4.49
N LYS A 345 15.79 -0.01 -5.67
CA LYS A 345 16.23 0.83 -6.81
C LYS A 345 15.36 0.74 -8.06
N GLY A 346 14.20 0.10 -7.97
CA GLY A 346 13.29 -0.03 -9.10
C GLY A 346 12.81 1.32 -9.62
N LYS A 347 12.44 1.38 -10.90
CA LYS A 347 11.73 2.52 -11.48
C LYS A 347 10.23 2.23 -11.43
N LEU A 348 9.45 3.22 -11.01
CA LEU A 348 8.00 3.20 -10.93
C LEU A 348 7.49 4.31 -11.85
N HIS A 349 6.90 3.97 -13.00
CA HIS A 349 6.54 5.01 -13.98
C HIS A 349 5.45 4.63 -14.97
N GLU A 350 4.91 5.61 -15.70
CA GLU A 350 3.80 5.42 -16.64
C GLU A 350 2.58 4.84 -15.92
N ILE A 351 2.02 5.64 -14.99
CA ILE A 351 0.89 5.25 -14.14
C ILE A 351 -0.30 6.14 -14.52
N PHE A 352 -1.38 5.54 -14.98
CA PHE A 352 -2.55 6.24 -15.52
C PHE A 352 -3.81 5.84 -14.78
N LEU A 353 -4.58 6.83 -14.35
CA LEU A 353 -5.86 6.68 -13.68
C LEU A 353 -6.90 7.48 -14.47
N LYS A 354 -8.02 6.85 -14.84
CA LYS A 354 -9.08 7.51 -15.59
C LYS A 354 -10.48 7.08 -15.17
N ASN A 355 -11.40 8.02 -15.05
CA ASN A 355 -12.82 7.72 -14.78
C ASN A 355 -12.97 6.87 -13.49
N ILE A 356 -12.55 7.43 -12.37
CA ILE A 356 -12.63 6.77 -11.05
C ILE A 356 -13.63 7.51 -10.19
N GLN A 357 -14.65 6.78 -9.74
CA GLN A 357 -15.59 7.23 -8.72
C GLN A 357 -15.15 6.65 -7.37
N ALA A 358 -14.87 7.49 -6.39
CA ALA A 358 -14.54 7.09 -5.04
C ALA A 358 -15.51 7.76 -4.05
N ASP A 359 -16.29 6.96 -3.31
CA ASP A 359 -17.37 7.48 -2.45
C ASP A 359 -16.84 7.86 -1.05
N GLN A 360 -15.91 7.07 -0.51
CA GLN A 360 -15.23 7.34 0.75
C GLN A 360 -13.76 6.90 0.73
N ILE A 361 -12.86 7.87 0.95
CA ILE A 361 -11.42 7.61 1.06
C ILE A 361 -10.91 8.13 2.41
N THR A 362 -10.71 7.27 3.40
CA THR A 362 -10.42 7.73 4.77
C THR A 362 -9.02 8.33 4.94
N GLY A 363 -8.07 7.96 4.08
CA GLY A 363 -6.69 8.43 4.09
C GLY A 363 -6.38 9.43 2.98
N SER A 364 -5.97 8.96 1.81
CA SER A 364 -5.63 9.83 0.68
C SER A 364 -5.96 9.18 -0.66
N PHE A 365 -6.52 9.93 -1.61
CA PHE A 365 -6.83 9.37 -2.92
C PHE A 365 -5.55 8.83 -3.59
N LEU A 366 -4.53 9.68 -3.72
CA LEU A 366 -3.20 9.27 -4.13
C LEU A 366 -2.21 9.44 -2.99
N LEU A 367 -1.66 8.33 -2.51
CA LEU A 367 -0.60 8.31 -1.51
C LEU A 367 0.70 7.83 -2.16
N SER A 368 1.75 8.64 -2.12
CA SER A 368 3.12 8.20 -2.38
C SER A 368 4.02 8.56 -1.21
N ASN A 369 4.72 7.57 -0.66
CA ASN A 369 5.80 7.81 0.28
C ASN A 369 7.01 6.96 -0.10
N ILE A 370 7.96 7.59 -0.80
CA ILE A 370 9.22 6.98 -1.23
C ILE A 370 10.40 7.52 -0.40
N ASN A 371 10.12 8.29 0.66
CA ASN A 371 11.08 8.83 1.62
C ASN A 371 11.14 7.98 2.92
N ASN A 372 10.89 6.68 2.84
CA ASN A 372 10.78 5.81 4.02
C ASN A 372 12.12 5.23 4.52
N SER A 373 13.24 5.88 4.23
CA SER A 373 14.54 5.52 4.83
C SER A 373 14.93 6.53 5.89
N SER A 374 15.33 6.03 7.06
CA SER A 374 16.01 6.84 8.09
C SER A 374 17.43 7.26 7.66
N ASN A 375 17.99 6.66 6.61
CA ASN A 375 19.31 6.96 6.07
C ASN A 375 19.21 7.63 4.70
N LEU A 376 19.57 8.92 4.63
CA LEU A 376 19.64 9.72 3.39
C LEU A 376 20.67 9.22 2.35
N SER A 377 21.49 8.23 2.72
CA SER A 377 22.44 7.53 1.83
C SER A 377 21.80 6.37 1.06
N ASP A 378 20.64 5.88 1.50
CA ASP A 378 19.97 4.77 0.88
C ASP A 378 19.31 5.22 -0.42
N SER A 379 19.45 4.41 -1.46
CA SER A 379 18.75 4.64 -2.71
C SER A 379 17.25 4.46 -2.53
N SER A 380 16.48 5.44 -3.00
CA SER A 380 15.02 5.40 -3.14
C SER A 380 14.65 5.06 -4.59
N PRO A 381 13.51 4.38 -4.88
CA PRO A 381 13.08 4.18 -6.26
C PRO A 381 12.87 5.50 -7.00
N LEU A 382 13.00 5.47 -8.32
CA LEU A 382 12.58 6.59 -9.15
C LEU A 382 11.06 6.49 -9.38
N LEU A 383 10.31 7.56 -9.11
CA LEU A 383 8.88 7.64 -9.36
C LEU A 383 8.57 8.80 -10.30
N TYR A 384 7.99 8.53 -11.47
CA TYR A 384 7.68 9.57 -12.43
C TYR A 384 6.51 9.25 -13.37
N ASN A 385 5.91 10.27 -13.98
CA ASN A 385 4.81 10.16 -14.95
C ASN A 385 3.57 9.47 -14.35
N ILE A 386 2.87 10.21 -13.49
CA ILE A 386 1.59 9.81 -12.91
C ILE A 386 0.49 10.73 -13.49
N HIS A 387 -0.52 10.14 -14.09
CA HIS A 387 -1.57 10.84 -14.80
C HIS A 387 -2.95 10.49 -14.23
N LEU A 388 -3.71 11.49 -13.81
CA LEU A 388 -5.06 11.37 -13.29
C LEU A 388 -6.02 12.17 -14.17
N ASP A 389 -7.10 11.54 -14.61
CA ASP A 389 -8.08 12.09 -15.55
C ASP A 389 -9.50 11.72 -15.12
N LYS A 390 -10.44 12.65 -15.02
CA LYS A 390 -11.84 12.34 -14.66
C LYS A 390 -11.97 11.58 -13.35
N ILE A 391 -11.36 12.09 -12.29
CA ILE A 391 -11.52 11.55 -10.94
C ILE A 391 -12.67 12.28 -10.25
N ASN A 392 -13.59 11.55 -9.62
CA ASN A 392 -14.56 12.11 -8.69
C ASN A 392 -14.40 11.37 -7.35
N ALA A 393 -13.82 12.03 -6.36
CA ALA A 393 -13.57 11.48 -5.04
C ALA A 393 -14.30 12.29 -3.97
N GLU A 394 -15.19 11.64 -3.23
CA GLU A 394 -15.94 12.20 -2.13
C GLU A 394 -15.41 11.71 -0.77
N ASN A 395 -15.76 12.42 0.31
CA ASN A 395 -15.38 12.08 1.69
C ASN A 395 -13.92 11.62 1.83
N CYS A 396 -13.01 12.38 1.21
CA CYS A 396 -11.62 12.01 1.06
C CYS A 396 -10.78 12.67 2.17
N GLY A 397 -9.87 11.93 2.81
CA GLY A 397 -8.95 12.52 3.78
C GLY A 397 -8.13 13.62 3.11
N ARG A 398 -7.33 13.27 2.10
CA ARG A 398 -6.57 14.20 1.25
C ARG A 398 -6.69 13.79 -0.21
N ALA A 399 -6.72 14.74 -1.15
CA ALA A 399 -6.56 14.37 -2.56
C ALA A 399 -5.16 13.77 -2.78
N PHE A 400 -4.13 14.41 -2.24
CA PHE A 400 -2.74 14.01 -2.43
C PHE A 400 -1.97 13.95 -1.10
N LEU A 401 -1.24 12.85 -0.89
CA LEU A 401 -0.16 12.73 0.09
C LEU A 401 1.08 12.23 -0.65
N LEU A 402 1.89 13.14 -1.17
CA LEU A 402 3.06 12.85 -2.01
C LEU A 402 4.34 13.28 -1.31
N ASN A 403 5.14 12.31 -0.88
CA ASN A 403 6.40 12.54 -0.17
C ASN A 403 7.56 11.85 -0.92
N GLY A 404 8.23 12.63 -1.77
CA GLY A 404 9.45 12.21 -2.47
C GLY A 404 10.68 12.20 -1.56
N HIS A 405 11.76 11.57 -2.02
CA HIS A 405 13.06 11.65 -1.35
C HIS A 405 13.83 12.89 -1.84
N SER A 406 14.56 13.58 -0.98
CA SER A 406 15.25 14.85 -1.33
C SER A 406 16.26 14.73 -2.49
N LYS A 407 16.81 13.53 -2.70
CA LYS A 407 17.71 13.21 -3.83
C LYS A 407 17.01 12.57 -5.04
N ASN A 408 15.85 11.95 -4.82
CA ASN A 408 15.06 11.25 -5.83
C ASN A 408 13.63 11.77 -5.71
N LEU A 409 13.38 12.92 -6.34
CA LEU A 409 12.07 13.55 -6.35
C LEU A 409 11.04 12.65 -7.04
N ILE A 410 9.77 12.94 -6.78
CA ILE A 410 8.68 12.50 -7.65
C ILE A 410 8.67 13.44 -8.86
N TYR A 411 8.62 12.92 -10.09
CA TYR A 411 8.61 13.76 -11.30
C TYR A 411 7.31 13.62 -12.08
N ASN A 412 6.76 14.72 -12.58
CA ASN A 412 5.63 14.75 -13.51
C ASN A 412 4.37 14.06 -12.97
N VAL A 413 3.56 14.85 -12.26
CA VAL A 413 2.20 14.46 -11.88
C VAL A 413 1.21 15.37 -12.59
N ASN A 414 0.34 14.79 -13.42
CA ASN A 414 -0.65 15.52 -14.19
C ASN A 414 -2.04 15.14 -13.70
N VAL A 415 -2.83 16.12 -13.28
CA VAL A 415 -4.21 15.91 -12.85
C VAL A 415 -5.11 16.77 -13.72
N ARG A 416 -6.15 16.19 -14.32
CA ARG A 416 -7.11 16.94 -15.10
C ARG A 416 -8.54 16.48 -14.92
N ASP A 417 -9.47 17.38 -15.20
CA ASP A 417 -10.91 17.14 -15.22
C ASP A 417 -11.41 16.39 -13.98
N SER A 418 -10.88 16.75 -12.80
CA SER A 418 -11.01 15.95 -11.57
C SER A 418 -11.56 16.77 -10.41
N LYS A 419 -12.37 16.14 -9.57
CA LYS A 419 -12.98 16.73 -8.38
C LYS A 419 -12.68 15.89 -7.14
N PHE A 420 -12.29 16.57 -6.07
CA PHE A 420 -12.01 15.97 -4.76
C PHE A 420 -12.79 16.74 -3.69
N SER A 421 -13.56 16.05 -2.84
CA SER A 421 -14.12 16.59 -1.61
C SER A 421 -13.25 16.10 -0.45
N THR A 422 -12.50 16.99 0.17
CA THR A 422 -11.48 16.63 1.18
C THR A 422 -11.73 17.28 2.54
N PHE A 423 -11.43 16.55 3.63
CA PHE A 423 -11.52 17.08 5.00
C PHE A 423 -10.15 17.32 5.66
N LYS A 424 -9.05 17.00 4.95
CA LYS A 424 -7.67 17.42 5.26
C LYS A 424 -7.06 18.03 3.99
N GLY A 425 -6.20 19.04 4.14
CA GLY A 425 -5.50 19.63 2.99
C GLY A 425 -4.52 18.65 2.34
N SER A 426 -4.31 18.72 1.04
CA SER A 426 -3.30 17.91 0.36
C SER A 426 -1.86 18.24 0.83
N PHE A 427 -0.97 17.24 0.85
CA PHE A 427 0.45 17.38 1.23
C PHE A 427 1.35 16.91 0.09
N VAL A 428 2.27 17.77 -0.34
CA VAL A 428 3.24 17.44 -1.39
C VAL A 428 4.62 17.97 -1.01
N LYS A 429 5.62 17.08 -0.97
CA LYS A 429 7.02 17.38 -0.67
C LYS A 429 7.93 16.62 -1.64
N ASN A 430 9.05 17.26 -2.02
CA ASN A 430 10.07 16.66 -2.89
C ASN A 430 9.48 16.15 -4.23
N LEU A 431 8.71 17.00 -4.88
CA LEU A 431 8.10 16.73 -6.18
C LEU A 431 8.50 17.82 -7.17
N GLN A 432 8.78 17.41 -8.40
CA GLN A 432 9.05 18.29 -9.53
C GLN A 432 7.99 18.09 -10.61
N ASN A 433 7.41 19.20 -11.08
CA ASN A 433 6.35 19.28 -12.10
C ASN A 433 5.04 18.60 -11.68
N MET A 434 4.19 19.33 -10.98
CA MET A 434 2.77 18.97 -10.86
C MET A 434 1.93 19.97 -11.66
N SER A 435 1.00 19.47 -12.46
CA SER A 435 0.11 20.30 -13.27
C SER A 435 -1.35 19.93 -13.06
N PHE A 436 -2.19 20.97 -13.10
CA PHE A 436 -3.63 20.86 -12.93
C PHE A 436 -4.33 21.52 -14.11
N SER A 437 -5.30 20.83 -14.70
CA SER A 437 -6.17 21.38 -15.74
C SER A 437 -7.62 21.04 -15.41
N ASN A 438 -8.44 22.04 -15.07
CA ASN A 438 -9.82 21.82 -14.66
C ASN A 438 -9.92 20.85 -13.46
N VAL A 439 -9.27 21.19 -12.35
CA VAL A 439 -9.30 20.39 -11.12
C VAL A 439 -9.93 21.19 -10.01
N GLN A 440 -10.81 20.55 -9.24
CA GLN A 440 -11.49 21.14 -8.09
C GLN A 440 -11.17 20.34 -6.82
N GLU A 441 -10.74 20.99 -5.76
CA GLU A 441 -10.66 20.41 -4.41
C GLU A 441 -11.54 21.26 -3.48
N ASN A 442 -12.63 20.69 -2.99
CA ASN A 442 -13.69 21.42 -2.29
C ASN A 442 -14.22 22.61 -3.10
N GLU A 443 -14.15 23.82 -2.54
CA GLU A 443 -14.57 25.07 -3.20
C GLU A 443 -13.45 25.69 -4.05
N GLU A 444 -12.25 25.13 -4.02
CA GLU A 444 -11.07 25.70 -4.67
C GLU A 444 -10.81 25.04 -6.03
N ASN A 445 -10.44 25.87 -7.02
CA ASN A 445 -10.10 25.40 -8.36
C ASN A 445 -8.59 25.51 -8.57
N TYR A 446 -7.98 24.44 -9.06
CA TYR A 446 -6.58 24.39 -9.47
C TYR A 446 -6.46 24.51 -10.99
N SER A 447 -5.58 25.40 -11.44
CA SER A 447 -5.23 25.56 -12.85
C SER A 447 -3.75 25.94 -13.01
N GLY A 448 -3.08 25.36 -14.02
CA GLY A 448 -1.71 25.71 -14.40
C GLY A 448 -0.66 24.65 -14.07
N THR A 449 0.59 24.94 -14.41
CA THR A 449 1.76 24.09 -14.14
C THR A 449 2.61 24.75 -13.06
N ASN A 450 2.81 24.03 -11.94
CA ASN A 450 3.68 24.48 -10.87
C ASN A 450 4.98 23.67 -10.88
N THR A 451 6.07 24.35 -11.21
CA THR A 451 7.42 23.79 -11.20
C THR A 451 8.16 24.29 -9.95
N VAL A 452 8.79 23.36 -9.24
CA VAL A 452 9.68 23.51 -8.07
C VAL A 452 9.02 23.39 -6.67
N GLY A 453 9.24 22.22 -6.05
CA GLY A 453 9.90 22.14 -4.74
C GLY A 453 9.06 22.26 -3.46
N ASN A 454 7.92 22.93 -3.48
CA ASN A 454 6.92 22.95 -2.41
C ASN A 454 5.63 23.53 -3.01
N ILE A 455 4.65 22.68 -3.31
CA ILE A 455 3.36 23.18 -3.82
C ILE A 455 2.72 23.96 -2.68
N GLN A 456 2.41 25.24 -2.89
CA GLN A 456 1.46 25.97 -2.07
C GLN A 456 0.06 25.72 -2.65
N ILE A 457 -0.59 24.66 -2.17
CA ILE A 457 -2.01 24.41 -2.41
C ILE A 457 -2.77 25.40 -1.48
N PRO A 458 -3.75 26.16 -1.98
CA PRO A 458 -4.55 27.00 -1.10
C PRO A 458 -5.24 26.07 -0.07
N LYS A 459 -5.18 26.44 1.21
CA LYS A 459 -5.42 25.57 2.40
C LYS A 459 -4.41 24.46 2.71
N ILE A 460 -3.11 24.70 2.48
CA ILE A 460 -2.08 23.99 3.25
C ILE A 460 -2.12 24.46 4.71
N ASN A 461 -2.65 23.58 5.57
CA ASN A 461 -2.14 23.51 6.93
C ASN A 461 -0.67 23.09 6.82
N LEU A 462 0.22 24.06 7.05
CA LEU A 462 1.59 23.80 7.42
C LEU A 462 1.57 23.17 8.82
N GLU A 463 1.24 21.89 8.90
CA GLU A 463 1.84 21.07 9.93
C GLU A 463 3.29 20.86 9.49
N HIS A 464 4.19 21.67 10.06
CA HIS A 464 5.57 21.25 10.21
C HIS A 464 5.55 19.97 11.06
N ASN A 465 5.45 18.81 10.39
CA ASN A 465 5.98 17.59 10.98
C ASN A 465 7.49 17.78 11.10
N GLU A 466 7.99 17.39 12.26
CA GLU A 466 9.28 17.65 12.88
C GLU A 466 10.51 17.06 12.12
N ASP A 467 10.43 16.84 10.80
CA ASP A 467 11.41 16.05 10.04
C ASP A 467 12.29 16.85 9.04
N ASP A 468 12.42 18.17 9.19
CA ASP A 468 13.47 18.96 8.51
C ASP A 468 14.38 19.69 9.51
N ILE A 469 14.67 19.09 10.66
CA ILE A 469 15.70 19.60 11.56
C ILE A 469 17.07 19.25 10.96
N LEU A 470 17.68 20.19 10.25
CA LEU A 470 19.08 20.08 9.79
C LEU A 470 20.03 20.00 10.99
N ASN A 471 19.67 20.70 12.06
CA ASN A 471 20.34 20.67 13.36
C ASN A 471 19.40 21.20 14.46
N SER A 472 19.47 20.62 15.65
CA SER A 472 18.80 21.11 16.86
C SER A 472 19.84 21.43 17.93
N ASN A 473 19.82 22.65 18.45
CA ASN A 473 20.67 23.04 19.56
C ASN A 473 19.81 23.51 20.73
N ASN A 474 20.12 23.02 21.94
CA ASN A 474 19.57 23.62 23.14
C ASN A 474 20.20 25.00 23.32
N ILE A 475 19.37 26.03 23.39
CA ILE A 475 19.83 27.42 23.56
C ILE A 475 19.27 28.02 24.84
N LYS A 476 19.93 29.05 25.37
CA LYS A 476 19.45 29.75 26.56
C LYS A 476 18.38 30.77 26.15
N PHE A 477 17.48 31.10 27.08
CA PHE A 477 16.45 32.11 26.86
C PHE A 477 17.00 33.46 26.35
N ASN A 478 18.18 33.86 26.83
CA ASN A 478 18.81 35.11 26.41
C ASN A 478 19.18 35.12 24.91
N ASP A 479 19.43 33.95 24.33
CA ASP A 479 19.85 33.76 22.93
C ASP A 479 18.67 33.79 21.95
N LEU A 480 17.42 33.84 22.45
CA LEU A 480 16.24 33.97 21.61
C LEU A 480 16.19 35.33 20.89
N PRO A 481 15.67 35.39 19.65
CA PRO A 481 15.38 36.64 18.97
C PRO A 481 14.45 37.54 19.78
N LYS A 482 14.63 38.86 19.67
CA LYS A 482 13.82 39.86 20.40
C LYS A 482 12.32 39.72 20.12
N SER A 483 11.95 39.43 18.88
CA SER A 483 10.59 39.11 18.43
C SER A 483 9.97 37.92 19.18
N VAL A 484 10.73 36.83 19.35
CA VAL A 484 10.28 35.64 20.09
C VAL A 484 10.14 35.95 21.58
N LYS A 485 11.13 36.64 22.18
CA LYS A 485 11.05 37.08 23.58
C LYS A 485 9.86 37.98 23.85
N ASN A 486 9.59 38.93 22.96
CA ASN A 486 8.42 39.82 23.06
C ASN A 486 7.11 39.02 22.96
N THR A 487 7.06 38.03 22.07
CA THR A 487 5.89 37.16 21.92
C THR A 487 5.63 36.36 23.20
N LEU A 488 6.66 35.77 23.79
CA LEU A 488 6.55 35.05 25.06
C LEU A 488 6.12 35.99 26.20
N ALA A 489 6.72 37.17 26.31
CA ALA A 489 6.37 38.15 27.33
C ALA A 489 4.92 38.66 27.19
N ALA A 490 4.44 38.82 25.95
CA ALA A 490 3.08 39.30 25.68
C ALA A 490 2.00 38.23 25.92
N ASN A 491 2.26 36.97 25.54
CA ASN A 491 1.24 35.91 25.57
C ASN A 491 1.33 35.02 26.82
N TYR A 492 2.52 34.92 27.42
CA TYR A 492 2.81 34.00 28.53
C TYR A 492 3.66 34.69 29.63
N PRO A 493 3.20 35.82 30.19
CA PRO A 493 3.95 36.54 31.21
C PRO A 493 4.12 35.66 32.46
N GLN A 494 5.30 35.70 33.07
CA GLN A 494 5.62 35.00 34.32
C GLN A 494 5.62 33.46 34.25
N ILE A 495 5.50 32.85 33.07
CA ILE A 495 5.61 31.39 32.92
C ILE A 495 7.09 31.02 32.67
N PRO A 496 7.70 30.18 33.52
CA PRO A 496 9.09 29.81 33.37
C PRO A 496 9.32 28.96 32.12
N VAL A 497 10.34 29.33 31.34
CA VAL A 497 10.82 28.54 30.20
C VAL A 497 11.70 27.41 30.72
N ASN A 498 11.31 26.16 30.43
CA ASN A 498 12.00 24.96 30.90
C ASN A 498 13.11 24.54 29.93
N ASN A 499 12.79 24.45 28.63
CA ASN A 499 13.76 24.13 27.58
C ASN A 499 13.45 24.92 26.30
N ILE A 500 14.49 25.20 25.52
CA ILE A 500 14.38 25.81 24.21
C ILE A 500 15.28 25.03 23.26
N ASP A 501 14.67 24.40 22.28
CA ASP A 501 15.39 23.77 21.19
C ASP A 501 15.27 24.68 19.95
N GLN A 502 16.40 25.23 19.53
CA GLN A 502 16.50 25.92 18.26
C GLN A 502 16.64 24.89 17.15
N MET A 503 15.60 24.77 16.33
CA MET A 503 15.53 23.87 15.19
C MET A 503 15.83 24.66 13.93
N ILE A 504 16.94 24.33 13.29
CA ILE A 504 17.31 24.91 12.00
C ILE A 504 16.70 24.05 10.91
N THR A 505 15.79 24.63 10.13
CA THR A 505 15.23 23.99 8.93
C THR A 505 15.83 24.61 7.68
N GLN A 506 15.57 24.01 6.52
CA GLN A 506 16.04 24.54 5.23
C GLN A 506 15.50 25.95 4.91
N SER A 507 14.36 26.34 5.50
CA SER A 507 13.64 27.58 5.15
C SER A 507 13.51 28.56 6.31
N ASN A 508 13.54 28.06 7.54
CA ASN A 508 13.28 28.84 8.75
C ASN A 508 14.12 28.34 9.93
N ILE A 509 14.35 29.22 10.90
CA ILE A 509 14.74 28.83 12.24
C ILE A 509 13.47 28.83 13.09
N ILE A 510 13.18 27.69 13.71
CA ILE A 510 12.02 27.46 14.56
C ILE A 510 12.52 27.23 15.97
N TYR A 511 11.85 27.81 16.96
CA TYR A 511 12.13 27.58 18.37
C TYR A 511 11.03 26.69 18.94
N ASN A 512 11.39 25.49 19.36
CA ASN A 512 10.54 24.64 20.18
C ASN A 512 10.75 25.03 21.64
N ILE A 513 9.76 25.71 22.21
CA ILE A 513 9.85 26.35 23.52
C ILE A 513 8.92 25.61 24.45
N ASN A 514 9.49 24.96 25.45
CA ASN A 514 8.74 24.26 26.48
C ASN A 514 8.58 25.19 27.69
N LEU A 515 7.33 25.55 27.98
CA LEU A 515 6.91 26.36 29.11
C LEU A 515 6.33 25.47 30.19
N LYS A 516 6.76 25.69 31.44
CA LYS A 516 6.25 24.92 32.59
C LYS A 516 5.10 25.69 33.24
N LEU A 517 3.89 25.15 33.11
CA LEU A 517 2.68 25.79 33.65
C LEU A 517 2.56 25.54 35.17
N GLU A 518 2.31 24.29 35.58
CA GLU A 518 2.22 23.85 37.00
C GLU A 518 2.66 22.36 37.12
N SER A 519 2.54 21.73 38.30
CA SER A 519 3.19 20.50 38.83
C SER A 519 3.10 19.17 38.03
N SER A 520 2.85 19.22 36.72
CA SER A 520 3.10 18.16 35.72
C SER A 520 2.76 18.57 34.28
N LYS A 521 2.23 19.78 34.04
CA LYS A 521 1.73 20.22 32.72
C LYS A 521 2.76 21.03 31.95
N GLU A 522 3.02 20.63 30.72
CA GLU A 522 3.88 21.35 29.79
C GLU A 522 3.05 22.07 28.71
N LEU A 523 3.52 23.24 28.29
CA LEU A 523 3.05 23.92 27.09
C LEU A 523 4.23 24.02 26.13
N ARG A 524 4.14 23.31 25.02
CA ARG A 524 5.14 23.36 23.95
C ARG A 524 4.66 24.29 22.86
N LEU A 525 5.52 25.24 22.50
CA LEU A 525 5.28 26.22 21.45
C LEU A 525 6.28 26.01 20.33
N LEU A 526 5.80 25.98 19.09
CA LEU A 526 6.66 26.16 17.91
C LEU A 526 6.57 27.60 17.45
N VAL A 527 7.66 28.35 17.58
CA VAL A 527 7.71 29.80 17.31
C VAL A 527 8.74 30.10 16.23
N LEU A 528 8.36 30.87 15.21
CA LEU A 528 9.28 31.35 14.18
C LEU A 528 10.19 32.46 14.70
N THR A 529 11.32 32.68 14.03
CA THR A 529 12.23 33.82 14.31
C THR A 529 11.55 35.18 14.34
N ASN A 530 10.48 35.39 13.58
CA ASN A 530 9.71 36.65 13.61
C ASN A 530 8.73 36.75 14.79
N GLY A 531 8.67 35.77 15.68
CA GLY A 531 7.79 35.72 16.85
C GLY A 531 6.42 35.09 16.58
N LYS A 532 6.11 34.67 15.36
CA LYS A 532 4.83 34.01 15.07
C LYS A 532 4.77 32.62 15.71
N ILE A 533 3.75 32.36 16.54
CA ILE A 533 3.44 31.03 17.06
C ILE A 533 2.75 30.22 15.95
N MET A 534 3.33 29.09 15.59
CA MET A 534 2.79 28.20 14.56
C MET A 534 1.91 27.11 15.14
N ARG A 535 2.30 26.60 16.31
CA ARG A 535 1.65 25.48 16.98
C ARG A 535 1.83 25.66 18.49
N SER A 536 0.77 25.34 19.23
CA SER A 536 0.85 25.12 20.66
C SER A 536 0.30 23.74 21.00
N GLU A 537 1.03 22.99 21.81
CA GLU A 537 0.63 21.70 22.37
C GLU A 537 0.60 21.82 23.89
N SER A 538 -0.54 21.54 24.50
CA SER A 538 -0.69 21.58 25.96
C SER A 538 -1.30 20.29 26.48
N ASP A 539 -0.72 19.78 27.56
CA ASP A 539 -1.33 18.69 28.33
C ASP A 539 -2.59 19.20 29.02
N ILE A 540 -3.70 18.50 28.82
CA ILE A 540 -4.97 18.81 29.48
C ILE A 540 -5.53 17.55 30.16
N THR A 541 -6.47 17.76 31.07
CA THR A 541 -7.19 16.71 31.78
C THR A 541 -8.56 16.48 31.13
N PHE A 542 -9.17 15.35 31.43
CA PHE A 542 -10.49 15.00 30.87
C PHE A 542 -11.57 16.04 31.20
N GLY A 543 -11.49 16.66 32.38
CA GLY A 543 -12.42 17.72 32.79
C GLY A 543 -12.31 19.02 31.98
N GLU A 544 -11.23 19.18 31.20
CA GLU A 544 -10.99 20.34 30.33
C GLU A 544 -11.50 20.11 28.89
N LEU A 545 -12.02 18.91 28.57
CA LEU A 545 -12.57 18.61 27.24
C LEU A 545 -13.93 19.29 27.00
N PRO A 546 -14.17 19.85 25.80
CA PRO A 546 -15.49 20.32 25.41
C PRO A 546 -16.54 19.20 25.42
N LYS A 547 -17.79 19.52 25.75
CA LYS A 547 -18.90 18.55 25.76
C LYS A 547 -19.08 17.83 24.42
N ALA A 548 -18.90 18.56 23.30
CA ALA A 548 -18.99 17.98 21.96
C ALA A 548 -17.90 16.92 21.72
N VAL A 549 -16.69 17.14 22.25
CA VAL A 549 -15.57 16.20 22.15
C VAL A 549 -15.82 14.97 23.02
N ILE A 550 -16.34 15.16 24.23
CA ILE A 550 -16.73 14.06 25.13
C ILE A 550 -17.82 13.21 24.46
N SER A 551 -18.86 13.85 23.93
CA SER A 551 -19.97 13.17 23.25
C SER A 551 -19.51 12.42 22.00
N ALA A 552 -18.59 13.00 21.23
CA ALA A 552 -17.97 12.36 20.08
C ALA A 552 -17.11 11.16 20.48
N LEU A 553 -16.34 11.28 21.57
CA LEU A 553 -15.53 10.18 22.10
C LEU A 553 -16.40 9.03 22.61
N GLU A 554 -17.48 9.34 23.32
CA GLU A 554 -18.46 8.36 23.79
C GLU A 554 -19.14 7.64 22.61
N THR A 555 -19.52 8.40 21.58
CA THR A 555 -20.11 7.87 20.34
C THR A 555 -19.10 6.99 19.58
N TYR A 556 -17.86 7.43 19.46
CA TYR A 556 -16.77 6.72 18.80
C TYR A 556 -16.48 5.37 19.45
N LEU A 557 -16.45 5.34 20.79
CA LEU A 557 -16.21 4.12 21.56
C LEU A 557 -17.50 3.28 21.75
N LYS A 558 -18.67 3.83 21.39
CA LYS A 558 -20.00 3.25 21.62
C LYS A 558 -20.24 2.94 23.10
N ILE A 559 -19.95 3.91 23.96
CA ILE A 559 -20.03 3.78 25.41
C ILE A 559 -21.06 4.72 26.03
N THR A 560 -21.62 4.28 27.15
CA THR A 560 -22.45 5.06 28.10
C THR A 560 -21.93 4.75 29.50
N PRO A 561 -21.91 5.71 30.43
CA PRO A 561 -20.78 6.01 31.31
C PRO A 561 -20.26 4.77 32.06
N ALA A 562 -19.13 4.26 31.59
CA ALA A 562 -18.33 3.21 32.19
C ALA A 562 -16.90 3.75 32.35
N PRO A 563 -16.06 3.22 33.27
CA PRO A 563 -14.75 3.80 33.55
C PRO A 563 -13.84 3.72 32.31
N LEU A 564 -13.61 4.87 31.69
CA LEU A 564 -12.68 5.06 30.59
C LEU A 564 -11.31 5.38 31.18
N MET A 565 -10.29 4.57 30.91
CA MET A 565 -8.93 4.91 31.32
C MET A 565 -8.29 5.78 30.24
N ILE A 566 -8.26 7.08 30.48
CA ILE A 566 -7.54 8.01 29.60
C ILE A 566 -6.10 8.10 30.07
N ASN A 567 -5.17 7.76 29.18
CA ASN A 567 -3.73 7.75 29.45
C ASN A 567 -3.11 9.13 29.16
N GLU A 568 -3.59 9.81 28.12
CA GLU A 568 -3.03 11.08 27.65
C GLU A 568 -4.12 11.89 26.94
N ILE A 569 -4.18 13.20 27.21
CA ILE A 569 -4.96 14.15 26.42
C ILE A 569 -4.08 15.34 26.11
N LYS A 570 -3.97 15.65 24.82
CA LYS A 570 -3.27 16.82 24.34
C LYS A 570 -4.21 17.69 23.53
N LYS A 571 -4.22 18.99 23.84
CA LYS A 571 -4.80 19.99 22.97
C LYS A 571 -3.71 20.49 22.03
N ILE A 572 -3.95 20.32 20.74
CA ILE A 572 -3.06 20.79 19.67
C ILE A 572 -3.80 21.93 18.98
N ALA A 573 -3.21 23.12 19.01
CA ALA A 573 -3.78 24.30 18.40
C ALA A 573 -2.80 24.95 17.40
N PHE A 574 -3.38 25.34 16.28
CA PHE A 574 -2.79 26.12 15.19
C PHE A 574 -3.52 27.46 15.10
N GLN A 575 -3.12 28.29 14.15
CA GLN A 575 -3.68 29.62 13.99
C GLN A 575 -5.20 29.63 13.80
N ASP A 576 -5.73 28.72 12.98
CA ASP A 576 -7.16 28.70 12.61
C ASP A 576 -7.88 27.40 13.01
N PHE A 577 -7.18 26.50 13.69
CA PHE A 577 -7.67 25.14 13.96
C PHE A 577 -7.14 24.61 15.29
N ALA A 578 -7.98 23.88 16.02
CA ALA A 578 -7.53 23.14 17.20
C ALA A 578 -8.26 21.82 17.32
N TYR A 579 -7.56 20.84 17.86
CA TYR A 579 -8.09 19.52 18.13
C TYR A 579 -7.49 18.88 19.37
N PHE A 580 -8.13 17.82 19.82
CA PHE A 580 -7.74 17.05 20.99
C PHE A 580 -7.27 15.67 20.53
N GLU A 581 -6.02 15.35 20.80
CA GLU A 581 -5.50 14.00 20.69
C GLU A 581 -5.75 13.29 22.02
N ILE A 582 -6.59 12.26 21.98
CA ILE A 582 -7.04 11.52 23.16
C ILE A 582 -6.53 10.08 23.02
N LYS A 583 -5.69 9.65 23.96
CA LYS A 583 -5.22 8.27 24.05
C LYS A 583 -5.73 7.62 25.32
N GLY A 584 -6.22 6.40 25.20
CA GLY A 584 -6.70 5.67 26.36
C GLY A 584 -6.85 4.19 26.12
N GLU A 585 -7.36 3.53 27.14
CA GLU A 585 -7.71 2.12 27.14
C GLU A 585 -9.20 1.97 27.42
N TYR A 586 -9.87 1.19 26.59
CA TYR A 586 -11.26 0.80 26.78
C TYR A 586 -11.43 -0.69 26.43
N ASN A 587 -12.04 -1.47 27.34
CA ASN A 587 -12.20 -2.92 27.18
C ASN A 587 -10.88 -3.64 26.81
N GLN A 588 -9.77 -3.32 27.49
CA GLN A 588 -8.43 -3.89 27.25
C GLN A 588 -7.87 -3.60 25.85
N LYS A 589 -8.34 -2.53 25.20
CA LYS A 589 -7.89 -2.07 23.87
C LYS A 589 -7.40 -0.64 23.96
N LEU A 590 -6.26 -0.40 23.35
CA LEU A 590 -5.73 0.95 23.20
C LEU A 590 -6.43 1.66 22.04
N PHE A 591 -6.75 2.92 22.24
CA PHE A 591 -7.23 3.81 21.19
C PHE A 591 -6.45 5.11 21.21
N ALA A 592 -6.26 5.71 20.03
CA ALA A 592 -5.91 7.12 19.90
C ALA A 592 -6.80 7.78 18.85
N VAL A 593 -7.42 8.90 19.22
CA VAL A 593 -8.37 9.63 18.37
C VAL A 593 -8.11 11.13 18.46
N GLY A 594 -8.14 11.79 17.31
CA GLY A 594 -8.11 13.24 17.17
C GLY A 594 -9.52 13.76 16.94
N ILE A 595 -10.01 14.62 17.84
CA ILE A 595 -11.36 15.20 17.76
C ILE A 595 -11.25 16.72 17.77
N ASN A 596 -11.87 17.42 16.82
CA ASN A 596 -11.86 18.88 16.81
C ASN A 596 -12.84 19.47 17.84
N ASN A 597 -12.85 20.79 18.01
CA ASN A 597 -13.75 21.47 18.97
C ASN A 597 -15.25 21.22 18.73
N ASN A 598 -15.66 20.88 17.51
CA ASN A 598 -17.06 20.65 17.13
C ASN A 598 -17.52 19.21 17.42
N GLY A 599 -16.60 18.33 17.83
CA GLY A 599 -16.86 16.90 18.01
C GLY A 599 -16.64 16.07 16.75
N ASP A 600 -16.07 16.64 15.68
CA ASP A 600 -15.74 15.86 14.49
C ASP A 600 -14.45 15.08 14.72
N ILE A 601 -14.46 13.79 14.37
CA ILE A 601 -13.26 12.95 14.36
C ILE A 601 -12.45 13.31 13.12
N ILE A 602 -11.30 13.93 13.34
CA ILE A 602 -10.43 14.42 12.26
C ILE A 602 -9.22 13.50 12.02
N GLU A 603 -8.92 12.64 12.99
CA GLU A 603 -7.78 11.74 12.95
C GLU A 603 -8.06 10.46 13.73
N GLU A 604 -7.88 9.30 13.11
CA GLU A 604 -7.83 8.01 13.79
C GLU A 604 -6.41 7.45 13.68
N LYS A 605 -5.57 7.74 14.67
CA LYS A 605 -4.23 7.18 14.75
C LYS A 605 -4.33 5.83 15.44
N GLN A 606 -4.60 4.77 14.66
CA GLN A 606 -4.63 3.38 15.12
C GLN A 606 -5.74 3.05 16.14
N LYS A 607 -6.75 2.33 15.67
CA LYS A 607 -7.50 1.42 16.54
C LYS A 607 -6.69 0.12 16.65
N ILE A 608 -5.74 0.05 17.58
CA ILE A 608 -5.18 -1.27 17.93
C ILE A 608 -6.28 -1.99 18.73
N ILE A 609 -7.16 -2.68 18.00
CA ILE A 609 -7.97 -3.74 18.59
C ILE A 609 -7.01 -4.89 18.90
N THR A 610 -6.29 -4.79 20.01
CA THR A 610 -5.69 -5.97 20.63
C THR A 610 -6.86 -6.81 21.14
N THR A 611 -7.33 -7.77 20.34
CA THR A 611 -7.94 -8.98 20.91
C THR A 611 -6.82 -9.79 21.58
N TYR A 612 -6.45 -9.40 22.79
CA TYR A 612 -5.79 -10.29 23.74
C TYR A 612 -6.88 -10.77 24.71
N PHE A 613 -7.38 -11.98 24.49
CA PHE A 613 -7.66 -12.82 25.65
C PHE A 613 -6.30 -13.18 26.24
N SER A 614 -5.94 -12.53 27.33
CA SER A 614 -4.93 -13.11 28.22
C SER A 614 -5.54 -14.37 28.82
N PRO A 615 -4.92 -15.56 28.70
CA PRO A 615 -5.36 -16.69 29.50
C PRO A 615 -5.17 -16.27 30.96
N ALA A 616 -6.23 -16.43 31.76
CA ALA A 616 -6.14 -16.37 33.20
C ALA A 616 -4.92 -17.21 33.62
N LYS A 617 -3.97 -16.57 34.32
CA LYS A 617 -2.91 -17.31 35.00
C LYS A 617 -3.60 -18.23 36.02
N SER A 618 -3.68 -19.50 35.68
CA SER A 618 -3.91 -20.55 36.66
C SER A 618 -2.57 -20.88 37.32
N LYS A 619 -2.53 -20.61 38.62
CA LYS A 619 -1.47 -20.81 39.64
C LYS A 619 -0.40 -19.73 39.75
#